data_AF-A0A9E2LI63-F1
#
_entry.id   AF-A0A9E2LI63-F1
#
_cell.length_a   1.000
_cell.length_b   1.000
_cell.length_c   1.000
_cell.angle_alpha   90.00
_cell.angle_beta   90.00
_cell.angle_gamma   90.00
#
_symmetry.space_group_name_H-M   'P 1'
#
loop_
_entity.id
_entity.type
_entity.pdbx_description
1 polymer ?
#
loop_
_entity_poly.entity_id
_entity_poly.type
_entity_poly.pdbx_seq_one_letter_code
_entity_poly.pdbx_strand_id
1 'polypeptide(L)' 'MIKVAIYIRVSTEDQAKEGYSLEVQREYLESFAQREVFEVFKVYCDDGISAYSTRRPALQQLLADAKAKRLSLS' A
#
# COMPACT_ATOMS: atom_id res chain seq x y z
N MET A 1 -11.79 15.67 -6.75
CA MET A 1 -11.11 14.97 -5.65
C MET A 1 -10.09 14.04 -6.28
N ILE A 2 -8.83 14.09 -5.84
CA ILE A 2 -7.77 13.23 -6.39
C ILE A 2 -7.94 11.84 -5.79
N LYS A 3 -8.03 10.81 -6.63
CA LYS A 3 -8.12 9.42 -6.19
C LYS A 3 -6.74 8.80 -6.09
N VAL A 4 -6.37 8.33 -4.91
CA VAL A 4 -5.05 7.74 -4.62
C VAL A 4 -5.17 6.28 -4.23
N ALA A 5 -4.12 5.51 -4.49
CA ALA A 5 -3.95 4.17 -3.96
C ALA A 5 -2.83 4.18 -2.92
N ILE A 6 -3.01 3.42 -1.85
CA ILE A 6 -1.98 3.23 -0.83
C ILE A 6 -1.38 1.84 -1.03
N TYR A 7 -0.05 1.74 -1.04
CA TYR A 7 0.64 0.45 -1.10
C TYR A 7 1.59 0.32 0.09
N ILE A 8 1.40 -0.74 0.89
CA ILE A 8 2.20 -1.06 2.07
C ILE A 8 2.81 -2.46 1.92
N ARG A 9 4.00 -2.65 2.49
CA ARG A 9 4.72 -3.92 2.43
C ARG A 9 5.59 -4.07 3.67
N VAL A 10 5.68 -5.29 4.19
CA VAL A 10 6.71 -5.69 5.16
C VAL A 10 7.42 -6.94 4.67
N SER A 11 8.73 -7.00 4.88
CA SER A 11 9.46 -8.26 4.75
C SER A 11 9.39 -9.02 6.08
N THR A 12 9.49 -10.35 6.03
CA THR A 12 9.49 -11.20 7.24
C THR A 12 10.61 -10.87 8.23
N GLU A 13 11.71 -10.23 7.79
CA GLU A 13 12.77 -9.77 8.69
C GLU A 13 12.46 -8.41 9.35
N ASP A 14 11.74 -7.53 8.65
CA ASP A 14 11.37 -6.20 9.17
C ASP A 14 10.29 -6.30 10.25
N GLN A 15 9.37 -7.27 10.15
CA GLN A 15 8.37 -7.55 11.20
C GLN A 15 8.98 -7.91 12.56
N ALA A 16 10.22 -8.39 12.60
CA ALA A 16 10.94 -8.74 13.83
C ALA A 16 11.83 -7.61 14.37
N LYS A 17 12.24 -6.66 13.52
CA LYS A 17 13.21 -5.60 13.86
C LYS A 17 12.58 -4.24 14.09
N GLU A 18 11.56 -3.90 13.32
CA GLU A 18 10.89 -2.60 13.35
C GLU A 18 9.50 -2.81 13.95
N GLY A 19 9.32 -2.46 15.23
CA GLY A 19 8.05 -2.63 15.97
C GLY A 19 6.86 -1.80 15.46
N TYR A 20 6.88 -1.35 14.20
CA TYR A 20 5.80 -0.65 13.52
C TYR A 20 5.00 -1.65 12.68
N SER A 21 3.86 -2.08 13.23
CA SER A 21 2.92 -2.95 12.52
C SER A 21 2.48 -2.31 11.19
N LEU A 22 2.13 -3.16 10.21
CA LEU A 22 1.49 -2.73 8.95
C LEU A 22 0.28 -1.81 9.19
N GLU A 23 -0.41 -2.02 10.30
CA GLU A 23 -1.55 -1.23 10.75
C GLU A 23 -1.16 0.23 11.05
N VAL A 24 -0.04 0.46 11.73
CA VAL A 24 0.44 1.84 11.98
C VAL A 24 0.84 2.53 10.67
N GLN A 25 1.49 1.82 9.74
CA GLN A 25 1.82 2.37 8.42
C GLN A 25 0.56 2.76 7.65
N ARG A 26 -0.47 1.90 7.73
CA ARG A 26 -1.76 2.14 7.11
C ARG A 26 -2.44 3.38 7.70
N GLU A 27 -2.58 3.46 9.01
CA GLU A 27 -3.23 4.59 9.69
C GLU A 27 -2.55 5.91 9.38
N TYR A 28 -1.20 5.92 9.34
CA TYR A 28 -0.44 7.11 8.99
C TYR A 28 -0.75 7.59 7.56
N LEU A 29 -0.76 6.66 6.60
CA LEU A 29 -1.01 6.97 5.19
C LEU A 29 -2.47 7.35 4.92
N GLU A 30 -3.43 6.71 5.57
CA GLU A 30 -4.85 7.07 5.49
C GLU A 30 -5.09 8.46 6.12
N SER A 31 -4.47 8.75 7.26
CA SER A 31 -4.54 10.08 7.90
C SER A 31 -3.90 11.17 7.03
N PHE A 32 -2.78 10.85 6.37
CA PHE A 32 -2.17 11.76 5.40
C PHE A 32 -3.11 12.04 4.22
N ALA A 33 -3.68 10.99 3.61
CA ALA A 33 -4.63 11.14 2.51
C ALA A 33 -5.85 11.97 2.93
N GLN A 34 -6.36 11.77 4.15
CA GLN A 34 -7.47 12.56 4.67
C GLN A 34 -7.12 14.05 4.83
N ARG A 35 -5.92 14.37 5.35
CA ARG A 35 -5.44 15.77 5.50
C ARG A 35 -5.30 16.47 4.15
N GLU A 36 -4.83 15.76 3.14
CA GLU A 36 -4.67 16.28 1.78
C GLU A 36 -5.96 16.23 0.93
N VAL A 37 -7.09 15.82 1.52
CA VAL A 37 -8.39 15.71 0.86
C VAL A 37 -8.34 14.78 -0.37
N PHE A 38 -7.56 13.71 -0.25
CA PHE A 38 -7.51 12.62 -1.23
C PHE A 38 -8.58 11.58 -0.94
N GLU A 39 -9.14 11.01 -1.99
CA GLU A 39 -10.02 9.85 -1.91
C GLU A 39 -9.17 8.59 -2.02
N VAL A 40 -9.07 7.81 -0.93
CA VAL A 40 -8.37 6.52 -0.94
C VAL A 40 -9.24 5.50 -1.67
N PHE A 41 -8.80 5.10 -2.86
CA PHE A 41 -9.48 4.09 -3.67
C PHE A 41 -9.35 2.69 -3.06
N LYS A 42 -8.13 2.31 -2.70
CA LYS A 42 -7.80 0.98 -2.15
C LYS A 42 -6.42 1.00 -1.48
N VAL A 43 -6.30 0.22 -0.41
CA VAL A 43 -5.01 -0.11 0.23
C VAL A 43 -4.57 -1.49 -0.26
N TYR A 44 -3.38 -1.57 -0.82
CA TYR A 44 -2.73 -2.78 -1.31
C TYR A 44 -1.64 -3.19 -0.32
N CYS A 45 -1.73 -4.40 0.22
CA CYS A 45 -0.81 -4.89 1.23
C CYS A 45 -0.12 -6.16 0.75
N ASP A 46 1.20 -6.16 0.81
CA ASP A 46 2.03 -7.36 0.64
C ASP A 46 2.66 -7.72 2.00
N ASP A 47 2.04 -8.66 2.73
CA ASP A 47 2.48 -9.18 4.03
C ASP A 47 3.15 -10.56 3.90
N GLY A 48 4.15 -10.83 4.74
CA GLY A 48 4.70 -12.20 4.87
C GLY A 48 5.44 -12.73 3.63
N ILE A 49 5.83 -11.87 2.70
CA ILE A 49 6.70 -12.27 1.59
C ILE A 49 8.09 -12.56 2.18
N SER A 50 8.37 -13.85 2.40
CA SER A 50 9.69 -14.35 2.77
C SER A 50 10.77 -13.69 1.89
N ALA A 51 11.96 -13.45 2.42
CA ALA A 51 13.10 -12.88 1.67
C ALA A 51 13.41 -13.59 0.33
N TYR A 52 12.88 -14.80 0.12
CA TYR A 52 13.00 -15.59 -1.11
C TYR A 52 11.91 -15.37 -2.16
N SER A 53 10.75 -14.83 -1.80
CA SER A 53 9.66 -14.61 -2.75
C SER A 53 9.72 -13.18 -3.26
N THR A 54 9.96 -12.99 -4.55
CA THR A 54 9.88 -11.65 -5.20
C THR A 54 8.47 -11.32 -5.66
N ARG A 55 7.50 -12.21 -5.41
CA ARG A 55 6.11 -12.07 -5.88
C ARG A 55 5.40 -11.01 -5.04
N ARG A 56 5.05 -9.90 -5.68
CA ARG A 56 4.31 -8.76 -5.13
C ARG A 56 2.89 -8.74 -5.68
N PRO A 57 2.01 -9.65 -5.25
CA PRO A 57 0.66 -9.75 -5.80
C PRO A 57 -0.14 -8.46 -5.61
N ALA A 58 0.01 -7.77 -4.48
CA ALA A 58 -0.70 -6.53 -4.23
C ALA A 58 -0.19 -5.40 -5.14
N LEU A 59 1.13 -5.34 -5.39
CA LEU A 59 1.67 -4.41 -6.39
C LEU A 59 1.17 -4.70 -7.80
N GLN A 60 1.10 -5.97 -8.19
CA GLN A 60 0.57 -6.36 -9.51
C GLN A 60 -0.90 -5.95 -9.66
N GLN A 61 -1.71 -6.13 -8.61
CA GLN A 61 -3.10 -5.65 -8.61
C GLN A 61 -3.17 -4.12 -8.70
N LEU A 62 -2.34 -3.38 -7.96
CA LEU A 62 -2.28 -1.92 -8.04
C LEU A 62 -1.98 -1.46 -9.47
N LEU A 63 -1.00 -2.07 -10.14
CA LEU A 63 -0.64 -1.73 -11.51
C LEU A 63 -1.77 -2.07 -12.49
N ALA A 64 -2.48 -3.19 -12.28
CA ALA A 64 -3.63 -3.56 -13.09
C ALA A 64 -4.80 -2.56 -12.92
N ASP A 65 -5.14 -2.20 -11.69
CA ASP A 65 -6.20 -1.23 -11.38
C ASP A 65 -5.83 0.19 -11.88
N ALA A 66 -4.55 0.59 -11.79
CA ALA A 66 -4.06 1.83 -12.38
C ALA A 66 -4.20 1.83 -13.91
N LYS A 67 -3.81 0.74 -14.57
CA LYS A 67 -3.93 0.58 -16.03
C LYS A 67 -5.37 0.56 -16.50
N ALA A 68 -6.30 0.09 -15.67
CA ALA A 68 -7.74 0.13 -15.93
C ALA A 68 -8.37 1.53 -15.80
N LYS A 69 -7.56 2.61 -15.66
CA LYS A 69 -8.00 4.00 -15.45
C LYS A 69 -8.89 4.19 -14.21
N ARG A 70 -8.74 3.34 -13.19
CA ARG A 70 -9.47 3.49 -11.91
C ARG A 70 -8.81 4.45 -10.93
N LEU A 71 -7.60 4.93 -11.25
CA LEU A 71 -6.80 5.83 -10.43
C LEU A 71 -6.36 7.05 -11.24
N SER A 72 -6.42 8.22 -10.63
CA SER A 72 -5.91 9.46 -11.21
C SER A 72 -4.41 9.53 -10.95
N LEU A 73 -3.60 9.15 -11.93
CA LEU A 73 -2.16 9.44 -11.92
C LEU A 73 -1.98 10.82 -12.55
N SER A 74 -1.85 11.85 -11.72
CA SER A 74 -1.37 13.17 -12.14
C SER A 74 0.14 13.22 -12.09
#